data_AF-A0AAP2GWL6-F1
#
_entry.id   AF-A0AAP2GWL6-F1
#
_cell.length_a   1.000
_cell.length_b   1.000
_cell.length_c   1.000
_cell.angle_alpha   90.00
_cell.angle_beta   90.00
_cell.angle_gamma   90.00
#
_symmetry.space_group_name_H-M   'P 1'
#
loop_
_entity.id
_entity.type
_entity.pdbx_description
1 polymer ?
#
loop_
_entity_poly.entity_id
_entity_poly.type
_entity_poly.pdbx_seq_one_letter_code
_entity_poly.pdbx_strand_id
1 'polypeptide(L)'
;MKHCSILLLLLALLVCGVQAQTPEVFREKGYTLNFVNQDPTFDPAVKARLIKTFFEVYPVLVDQYNKASIKEVTFFVDTTYKAVAEAGGGRVRFSPGWFRAHPGDIDVVTHEVMHIVQSYPHRAGPGWLTEGIADYVRYAYGVDNRGAGWSLPAYAASQHYTNAYRITARFLLWLEKYVKPGLVKTLDDAMRTKTYTDGIWSKQTGKSLDDLWQTYAAQAAKS
;
A
#
# COMPACT_ATOMS: atom_id res chain seq x y z
N MET A 1 -68.42 6.18 38.14
CA MET A 1 -67.16 6.88 38.47
C MET A 1 -66.06 6.28 37.61
N LYS A 2 -65.21 7.13 37.04
CA LYS A 2 -64.32 6.86 35.90
C LYS A 2 -63.14 5.97 36.34
N HIS A 3 -62.96 4.81 35.73
CA HIS A 3 -61.70 4.06 35.82
C HIS A 3 -60.75 4.58 34.74
N CYS A 4 -59.73 5.31 35.19
CA CYS A 4 -58.64 5.83 34.38
C CYS A 4 -57.59 4.71 34.27
N SER A 5 -57.48 4.07 33.11
CA SER A 5 -56.39 3.12 32.82
C SER A 5 -55.20 3.90 32.26
N ILE A 6 -54.17 4.07 33.08
CA ILE A 6 -52.87 4.60 32.64
C ILE A 6 -52.12 3.45 31.96
N LEU A 7 -52.05 3.50 30.63
CA LEU A 7 -51.21 2.62 29.82
C LEU A 7 -49.77 3.17 29.88
N LEU A 8 -48.90 2.55 30.69
CA LEU A 8 -47.46 2.80 30.62
C LEU A 8 -46.91 2.18 29.33
N LEU A 9 -46.65 3.02 28.33
CA LEU A 9 -45.84 2.65 27.18
C LEU A 9 -44.37 2.60 27.61
N LEU A 10 -43.83 1.40 27.81
CA LEU A 10 -42.39 1.17 27.92
C LEU A 10 -41.78 1.32 26.53
N LEU A 11 -41.22 2.50 26.25
CA LEU A 11 -40.41 2.76 25.06
C LEU A 11 -39.06 2.06 25.25
N ALA A 12 -38.92 0.85 24.72
CA ALA A 12 -37.62 0.19 24.63
C ALA A 12 -36.75 0.96 23.62
N LEU A 13 -35.86 1.80 24.13
CA LEU A 13 -34.76 2.37 23.35
C LEU A 13 -33.86 1.22 22.89
N LEU A 14 -34.03 0.81 21.64
CA LEU A 14 -33.10 -0.09 20.96
C LEU A 14 -31.80 0.70 20.74
N VAL A 15 -30.89 0.63 21.71
CA VAL A 15 -29.51 1.06 21.49
C VAL A 15 -28.91 0.03 20.53
N CYS A 16 -28.95 0.34 19.23
CA CYS A 16 -28.10 -0.32 18.25
C CYS A 16 -26.65 0.04 18.59
N GLY A 17 -26.09 -0.65 19.56
CA GLY A 17 -24.66 -0.63 19.81
C GLY A 17 -23.98 -1.16 18.56
N VAL A 18 -23.20 -0.31 17.89
CA VAL A 18 -22.19 -0.78 16.94
C VAL A 18 -21.18 -1.57 17.78
N GLN A 19 -21.41 -2.88 17.92
CA GLN A 19 -20.44 -3.75 18.55
C GLN A 19 -19.22 -3.79 17.63
N ALA A 20 -18.15 -3.09 18.01
CA ALA A 20 -16.89 -3.19 17.31
C ALA A 20 -16.49 -4.67 17.32
N GLN A 21 -16.46 -5.27 16.13
CA GLN A 21 -16.08 -6.67 15.98
C GLN A 21 -14.66 -6.84 16.52
N THR A 22 -14.48 -7.76 17.47
CA THR A 22 -13.17 -8.08 18.02
C THR A 22 -12.25 -8.50 16.87
N PRO A 23 -11.07 -7.88 16.70
CA PRO A 23 -10.14 -8.26 15.63
C PRO A 23 -9.70 -9.72 15.79
N GLU A 24 -9.56 -10.41 14.66
CA GLU A 24 -8.82 -11.67 14.63
C GLU A 24 -7.32 -11.34 14.62
N VAL A 25 -6.53 -12.02 15.45
CA VAL A 25 -5.12 -11.68 15.64
C VAL A 25 -4.22 -12.82 15.18
N PHE A 26 -3.33 -12.52 14.24
CA PHE A 26 -2.36 -13.45 13.68
C PHE A 26 -0.95 -13.01 14.08
N ARG A 27 -0.06 -13.96 14.37
CA ARG A 27 1.32 -13.69 14.77
C ARG A 27 2.29 -14.64 14.10
N GLU A 28 3.34 -14.10 13.50
CA GLU A 28 4.43 -14.88 12.91
C GLU A 28 5.73 -14.08 13.01
N LYS A 29 6.84 -14.75 13.37
CA LYS A 29 8.21 -14.18 13.35
C LYS A 29 8.34 -12.81 14.05
N GLY A 30 7.59 -12.59 15.13
CA GLY A 30 7.62 -11.34 15.90
C GLY A 30 6.80 -10.18 15.32
N TYR A 31 6.00 -10.43 14.28
CA TYR A 31 5.02 -9.49 13.73
C TYR A 31 3.61 -9.90 14.13
N THR A 32 2.74 -8.91 14.33
CA THR A 32 1.32 -9.09 14.65
C THR A 32 0.47 -8.44 13.56
N LEU A 33 -0.51 -9.18 13.06
CA LEU A 33 -1.54 -8.68 12.15
C LEU A 33 -2.91 -8.78 12.81
N ASN A 34 -3.55 -7.64 13.05
CA ASN A 34 -4.94 -7.57 13.47
C ASN A 34 -5.82 -7.50 12.21
N PHE A 35 -6.77 -8.41 12.05
CA PHE A 35 -7.70 -8.43 10.93
C PHE A 35 -9.10 -8.07 11.42
N VAL A 36 -9.62 -6.95 10.92
CA VAL A 36 -10.98 -6.46 11.20
C VAL A 36 -11.77 -6.50 9.90
N ASN A 37 -12.94 -7.12 9.94
CA ASN A 37 -13.77 -7.31 8.76
C ASN A 37 -15.18 -6.75 8.96
N GLN A 38 -15.55 -5.70 8.23
CA GLN A 38 -16.92 -5.18 8.25
C GLN A 38 -17.83 -5.81 7.20
N ASP A 39 -17.32 -6.70 6.34
CA ASP A 39 -18.10 -7.44 5.35
C ASP A 39 -18.24 -8.91 5.76
N PRO A 40 -19.39 -9.35 6.31
CA PRO A 40 -19.59 -10.74 6.73
C PRO A 40 -19.55 -11.74 5.57
N THR A 41 -19.61 -11.27 4.31
CA THR A 41 -19.53 -12.10 3.10
C THR A 41 -18.15 -12.07 2.44
N PHE A 42 -17.16 -11.44 3.06
CA PHE A 42 -15.80 -11.37 2.53
C PHE A 42 -15.22 -12.79 2.35
N ASP A 43 -14.67 -13.06 1.17
CA ASP A 43 -14.19 -14.39 0.80
C ASP A 43 -13.08 -14.86 1.77
N PRO A 44 -13.30 -15.97 2.52
CA PRO A 44 -12.31 -16.51 3.44
C PRO A 44 -10.99 -16.89 2.77
N ALA A 45 -11.02 -17.33 1.50
CA ALA A 45 -9.82 -17.67 0.74
C ALA A 45 -9.00 -16.41 0.41
N VAL A 46 -9.66 -15.32 0.01
CA VAL A 46 -8.98 -14.02 -0.22
C VAL A 46 -8.38 -13.52 1.09
N LYS A 47 -9.14 -13.53 2.20
CA LYS A 47 -8.62 -13.17 3.52
C LYS A 47 -7.35 -13.95 3.89
N ALA A 48 -7.38 -15.27 3.76
CA ALA A 48 -6.24 -16.13 4.06
C ALA A 48 -5.01 -15.75 3.21
N ARG A 49 -5.22 -15.46 1.92
CA ARG A 49 -4.13 -15.04 1.03
C ARG A 49 -3.59 -13.65 1.36
N LEU A 50 -4.42 -12.68 1.75
CA LEU A 50 -3.96 -11.37 2.20
C LEU A 50 -3.07 -11.49 3.45
N ILE A 51 -3.50 -12.30 4.42
CA ILE A 51 -2.73 -12.58 5.65
C ILE A 51 -1.39 -13.26 5.31
N LYS A 52 -1.40 -14.28 4.46
CA LYS A 52 -0.17 -14.95 4.01
C LYS A 52 0.78 -13.96 3.33
N THR A 53 0.26 -13.13 2.43
CA THR A 53 1.05 -12.12 1.70
C THR A 53 1.72 -11.16 2.68
N PHE A 54 1.00 -10.67 3.70
CA PHE A 54 1.57 -9.81 4.74
C PHE A 54 2.79 -10.44 5.42
N PHE A 55 2.67 -11.68 5.93
CA PHE A 55 3.76 -12.33 6.65
C PHE A 55 4.93 -12.76 5.74
N GLU A 56 4.68 -12.90 4.44
CA GLU A 56 5.72 -13.16 3.44
C GLU A 56 6.51 -11.89 3.11
N VAL A 57 5.84 -10.76 2.85
CA VAL A 57 6.49 -9.56 2.32
C VAL A 57 6.90 -8.56 3.40
N TYR A 58 6.05 -8.31 4.41
CA TYR A 58 6.27 -7.19 5.34
C TYR A 58 7.58 -7.31 6.13
N PRO A 59 7.94 -8.47 6.72
CA PRO A 59 9.23 -8.63 7.40
C PRO A 59 10.44 -8.37 6.49
N VAL A 60 10.34 -8.78 5.21
CA VAL A 60 11.39 -8.55 4.22
C VAL A 60 11.54 -7.06 3.94
N LEU A 61 10.43 -6.34 3.72
CA LEU A 61 10.47 -4.90 3.46
C LEU A 61 11.01 -4.12 4.66
N VAL A 62 10.62 -4.49 5.89
CA VAL A 62 11.17 -3.91 7.12
C VAL A 62 12.68 -4.09 7.21
N ASP A 63 13.20 -5.29 6.93
CA ASP A 63 14.65 -5.51 6.94
C ASP A 63 15.38 -4.71 5.84
N GLN A 64 14.79 -4.62 4.64
CA GLN A 64 15.43 -4.05 3.47
C GLN A 64 15.40 -2.51 3.41
N TYR A 65 14.40 -1.87 4.01
CA TYR A 65 14.15 -0.42 3.87
C TYR A 65 14.09 0.34 5.21
N ASN A 66 13.45 -0.21 6.25
CA ASN A 66 13.28 0.49 7.52
C ASN A 66 13.12 -0.48 8.71
N LYS A 67 14.24 -0.81 9.38
CA LYS A 67 14.24 -1.71 10.54
C LYS A 67 13.50 -1.17 11.76
N ALA A 68 13.18 0.12 11.78
CA ALA A 68 12.43 0.78 12.84
C ALA A 68 10.91 0.76 12.61
N SER A 69 10.44 0.17 11.51
CA SER A 69 9.01 0.04 11.24
C SER A 69 8.28 -0.72 12.35
N ILE A 70 7.03 -0.33 12.55
CA ILE A 70 6.14 -0.96 13.53
C ILE A 70 5.97 -2.46 13.23
N LYS A 71 5.82 -3.26 14.29
CA LYS A 71 5.63 -4.72 14.18
C LYS A 71 4.18 -5.16 14.29
N GLU A 72 3.28 -4.24 14.60
CA GLU A 72 1.84 -4.48 14.69
C GLU A 72 1.13 -3.67 13.60
N VAL A 73 0.41 -4.37 12.72
CA VAL A 73 -0.32 -3.79 11.60
C VAL A 73 -1.78 -4.24 11.66
N THR A 74 -2.69 -3.38 11.21
CA THR A 74 -4.13 -3.71 11.14
C THR A 74 -4.60 -3.77 9.70
N PHE A 75 -5.17 -4.89 9.28
CA PHE A 75 -5.97 -4.98 8.06
C PHE A 75 -7.43 -4.74 8.38
N PHE A 76 -8.07 -3.86 7.60
CA PHE A 76 -9.42 -3.40 7.85
C PHE A 76 -10.24 -3.45 6.55
N VAL A 77 -11.13 -4.44 6.44
CA VAL A 77 -12.07 -4.54 5.31
C VAL A 77 -13.24 -3.60 5.58
N ASP A 78 -13.36 -2.54 4.77
CA ASP A 78 -14.29 -1.42 4.96
C ASP A 78 -15.35 -1.42 3.84
N THR A 79 -16.61 -1.69 4.19
CA THR A 79 -17.72 -1.73 3.21
C THR A 79 -18.07 -0.35 2.63
N THR A 80 -17.64 0.73 3.30
CA THR A 80 -17.84 2.11 2.86
C THR A 80 -16.75 2.59 1.91
N TYR A 81 -15.58 1.94 1.91
CA TYR A 81 -14.45 2.31 1.07
C TYR A 81 -14.65 1.86 -0.38
N LYS A 82 -14.40 2.76 -1.35
CA LYS A 82 -14.75 2.56 -2.77
C LYS A 82 -13.56 2.44 -3.72
N ALA A 83 -12.35 2.79 -3.29
CA ALA A 83 -11.14 2.60 -4.09
C ALA A 83 -10.62 1.15 -3.94
N VAL A 84 -9.32 0.92 -4.11
CA VAL A 84 -8.69 -0.40 -4.01
C VAL A 84 -8.31 -0.71 -2.57
N ALA A 85 -7.30 0.01 -2.07
CA ALA A 85 -6.80 -0.05 -0.71
C ALA A 85 -6.13 1.29 -0.34
N GLU A 86 -5.84 1.48 0.93
CA GLU A 86 -5.07 2.63 1.43
C GLU A 86 -4.43 2.31 2.78
N ALA A 87 -3.17 2.71 2.95
CA ALA A 87 -2.44 2.60 4.19
C ALA A 87 -2.26 3.94 4.92
N GLY A 88 -2.32 3.88 6.25
CA GLY A 88 -1.98 5.01 7.12
C GLY A 88 -1.97 4.61 8.60
N GLY A 89 -1.01 5.14 9.37
CA GLY A 89 -0.95 4.95 10.83
C GLY A 89 -0.89 3.48 11.26
N GLY A 90 -0.23 2.61 10.47
CA GLY A 90 -0.14 1.18 10.73
C GLY A 90 -1.40 0.37 10.39
N ARG A 91 -2.38 0.97 9.72
CA ARG A 91 -3.57 0.30 9.22
C ARG A 91 -3.55 0.28 7.69
N VAL A 92 -3.92 -0.84 7.10
CA VAL A 92 -4.29 -0.96 5.68
C VAL A 92 -5.79 -1.20 5.60
N ARG A 93 -6.48 -0.33 4.86
CA ARG A 93 -7.90 -0.43 4.56
C ARG A 93 -8.10 -1.05 3.19
N PHE A 94 -9.06 -1.95 3.07
CA PHE A 94 -9.36 -2.68 1.85
C PHE A 94 -10.81 -2.51 1.43
N SER A 95 -11.05 -2.38 0.12
CA SER A 95 -12.39 -2.46 -0.46
C SER A 95 -12.80 -3.91 -0.66
N PRO A 96 -13.84 -4.42 0.02
CA PRO A 96 -14.36 -5.75 -0.26
C PRO A 96 -14.93 -5.84 -1.69
N GLY A 97 -15.45 -4.73 -2.23
CA GLY A 97 -15.95 -4.67 -3.60
C GLY A 97 -14.87 -4.92 -4.64
N TRP A 98 -13.66 -4.40 -4.42
CA TRP A 98 -12.51 -4.65 -5.29
C TRP A 98 -12.17 -6.14 -5.32
N PHE A 99 -12.06 -6.78 -4.16
CA PHE A 99 -11.68 -8.20 -4.06
C PHE A 99 -12.74 -9.18 -4.56
N ARG A 100 -14.03 -8.81 -4.58
CA ARG A 100 -15.05 -9.61 -5.28
C ARG A 100 -14.82 -9.61 -6.80
N ALA A 101 -14.38 -8.50 -7.37
CA ALA A 101 -14.08 -8.39 -8.80
C ALA A 101 -12.67 -8.89 -9.15
N HIS A 102 -11.72 -8.78 -8.23
CA HIS A 102 -10.30 -9.08 -8.43
C HIS A 102 -9.73 -9.93 -7.26
N PRO A 103 -10.22 -11.16 -7.04
CA PRO A 103 -9.80 -11.99 -5.90
C PRO A 103 -8.32 -12.42 -5.97
N GLY A 104 -7.68 -12.26 -7.13
CA GLY A 104 -6.26 -12.50 -7.34
C GLY A 104 -5.33 -11.35 -6.93
N ASP A 105 -5.86 -10.14 -6.70
CA ASP A 105 -5.06 -8.93 -6.51
C ASP A 105 -4.54 -8.77 -5.06
N ILE A 106 -3.90 -9.81 -4.55
CA ILE A 106 -3.39 -9.84 -3.17
C ILE A 106 -2.15 -8.97 -2.96
N ASP A 107 -1.42 -8.68 -4.04
CA ASP A 107 -0.21 -7.84 -4.00
C ASP A 107 -0.48 -6.35 -3.81
N VAL A 108 -1.75 -5.94 -3.74
CA VAL A 108 -2.08 -4.65 -3.11
C VAL A 108 -1.52 -4.59 -1.70
N VAL A 109 -1.45 -5.71 -0.97
CA VAL A 109 -0.79 -5.77 0.33
C VAL A 109 0.64 -5.28 0.24
N THR A 110 1.42 -5.77 -0.74
CA THR A 110 2.83 -5.41 -0.91
C THR A 110 3.02 -3.92 -1.17
N HIS A 111 2.13 -3.31 -1.96
CA HIS A 111 2.09 -1.86 -2.16
C HIS A 111 1.76 -1.12 -0.85
N GLU A 112 0.64 -1.46 -0.22
CA GLU A 112 0.12 -0.71 0.93
C GLU A 112 1.02 -0.82 2.17
N VAL A 113 1.56 -2.00 2.45
CA VAL A 113 2.45 -2.16 3.60
C VAL A 113 3.80 -1.49 3.36
N MET A 114 4.19 -1.23 2.12
CA MET A 114 5.36 -0.39 1.83
C MET A 114 5.14 1.03 2.36
N HIS A 115 3.93 1.60 2.30
CA HIS A 115 3.68 2.92 2.90
C HIS A 115 3.86 2.92 4.43
N ILE A 116 3.59 1.81 5.10
CA ILE A 116 3.90 1.65 6.53
C ILE A 116 5.42 1.61 6.75
N VAL A 117 6.17 0.94 5.87
CA VAL A 117 7.64 0.89 5.92
C VAL A 117 8.27 2.26 5.64
N GLN A 118 7.77 2.97 4.63
CA GLN A 118 8.17 4.33 4.26
C GLN A 118 8.03 5.26 5.46
N SER A 119 6.85 5.27 6.12
CA SER A 119 6.55 6.10 7.29
C SER A 119 7.03 7.55 7.13
N TYR A 120 6.90 8.09 5.92
CA TYR A 120 7.50 9.38 5.57
C TYR A 120 6.88 10.53 6.38
N PRO A 121 7.71 11.44 6.93
CA PRO A 121 7.23 12.67 7.54
C PRO A 121 6.42 13.54 6.56
N HIS A 122 5.56 14.41 7.09
CA HIS A 122 4.85 15.39 6.26
C HIS A 122 5.83 16.24 5.44
N ARG A 123 5.58 16.33 4.12
CA ARG A 123 6.44 17.01 3.12
C ARG A 123 7.87 16.45 3.07
N ALA A 124 8.01 15.14 3.22
CA ALA A 124 9.27 14.41 3.05
C ALA A 124 9.82 14.45 1.62
N GLY A 125 8.96 14.58 0.62
CA GLY A 125 9.30 14.49 -0.79
C GLY A 125 8.05 14.53 -1.66
N PRO A 126 8.19 14.37 -2.98
CA PRO A 126 7.07 14.42 -3.90
C PRO A 126 6.23 13.13 -3.84
N GLY A 127 4.90 13.28 -3.82
CA GLY A 127 3.97 12.15 -3.73
C GLY A 127 4.11 11.12 -4.87
N TRP A 128 4.46 11.57 -6.09
CA TRP A 128 4.67 10.64 -7.21
C TRP A 128 5.80 9.64 -6.93
N LEU A 129 6.82 10.04 -6.17
CA LEU A 129 7.92 9.15 -5.82
C LEU A 129 7.52 8.20 -4.69
N THR A 130 6.73 8.67 -3.73
CA THR A 130 6.13 7.81 -2.67
C THR A 130 5.37 6.63 -3.28
N GLU A 131 4.43 6.93 -4.17
CA GLU A 131 3.63 5.91 -4.88
C GLU A 131 4.47 5.05 -5.83
N GLY A 132 5.41 5.69 -6.54
CA GLY A 132 6.29 5.00 -7.47
C GLY A 132 7.19 3.96 -6.78
N ILE A 133 7.70 4.27 -5.58
CA ILE A 133 8.48 3.33 -4.78
C ILE A 133 7.59 2.18 -4.29
N ALA A 134 6.36 2.45 -3.86
CA ALA A 134 5.43 1.40 -3.44
C ALA A 134 5.14 0.41 -4.58
N ASP A 135 4.90 0.89 -5.80
CA ASP A 135 4.71 0.01 -6.96
C ASP A 135 6.00 -0.65 -7.47
N TYR A 136 7.16 0.00 -7.32
CA TYR A 136 8.45 -0.65 -7.58
C TYR A 136 8.66 -1.83 -6.62
N VAL A 137 8.36 -1.64 -5.34
CA VAL A 137 8.42 -2.69 -4.32
C VAL A 137 7.41 -3.80 -4.62
N ARG A 138 6.17 -3.46 -5.00
CA ARG A 138 5.20 -4.45 -5.47
C ARG A 138 5.72 -5.26 -6.66
N TYR A 139 6.38 -4.62 -7.62
CA TYR A 139 6.99 -5.34 -8.74
C TYR A 139 8.11 -6.30 -8.28
N ALA A 140 8.98 -5.84 -7.37
CA ALA A 140 10.16 -6.59 -6.95
C ALA A 140 9.88 -7.70 -5.91
N TYR A 141 8.89 -7.52 -5.04
CA TYR A 141 8.60 -8.39 -3.90
C TYR A 141 7.19 -8.99 -3.93
N GLY A 142 6.36 -8.64 -4.91
CA GLY A 142 5.02 -9.19 -5.04
C GLY A 142 5.03 -10.70 -5.28
N VAL A 143 4.08 -11.40 -4.68
CA VAL A 143 4.02 -12.86 -4.64
C VAL A 143 3.10 -13.46 -5.71
N ASP A 144 2.16 -12.68 -6.25
CA ASP A 144 1.19 -13.12 -7.27
C ASP A 144 0.69 -11.99 -8.19
N ASN A 145 1.59 -11.12 -8.66
CA ASN A 145 1.24 -10.08 -9.64
C ASN A 145 0.58 -10.68 -10.90
N ARG A 146 0.96 -11.90 -11.29
CA ARG A 146 0.34 -12.62 -12.41
C ARG A 146 -1.12 -12.97 -12.14
N GLY A 147 -1.45 -13.49 -10.96
CA GLY A 147 -2.83 -13.79 -10.57
C GLY A 147 -3.72 -12.55 -10.49
N ALA A 148 -3.12 -11.38 -10.28
CA ALA A 148 -3.79 -10.08 -10.35
C ALA A 148 -3.94 -9.53 -11.79
N GLY A 149 -3.27 -10.12 -12.79
CA GLY A 149 -3.09 -9.48 -14.10
C GLY A 149 -2.32 -8.16 -14.03
N TRP A 150 -1.55 -7.95 -12.96
CA TRP A 150 -0.82 -6.72 -12.71
C TRP A 150 0.59 -6.80 -13.31
N SER A 151 0.98 -5.75 -14.02
CA SER A 151 2.33 -5.61 -14.58
C SER A 151 2.71 -4.14 -14.69
N LEU A 152 4.01 -3.87 -14.77
CA LEU A 152 4.50 -2.57 -15.21
C LEU A 152 4.13 -2.36 -16.69
N PRO A 153 3.50 -1.24 -17.05
CA PRO A 153 3.05 -1.00 -18.41
C PRO A 153 4.22 -0.78 -19.36
N ALA A 154 4.02 -1.01 -20.67
CA ALA A 154 4.98 -0.57 -21.67
C ALA A 154 5.14 0.96 -21.63
N TYR A 155 6.30 1.44 -22.09
CA TYR A 155 6.52 2.88 -22.26
C TYR A 155 5.56 3.44 -23.31
N ALA A 156 5.03 4.63 -23.06
CA ALA A 156 4.29 5.42 -24.03
C ALA A 156 4.73 6.88 -23.93
N ALA A 157 4.77 7.59 -25.06
CA ALA A 157 5.26 8.97 -25.12
C ALA A 157 4.45 9.98 -24.29
N SER A 158 3.21 9.64 -23.92
CA SER A 158 2.38 10.44 -23.01
C SER A 158 2.73 10.29 -21.53
N GLN A 159 3.61 9.35 -21.19
CA GLN A 159 4.01 9.07 -19.81
C GLN A 159 5.09 10.04 -19.32
N HIS A 160 5.17 10.21 -18.01
CA HIS A 160 6.16 11.02 -17.32
C HIS A 160 6.50 10.42 -15.94
N TYR A 161 7.71 10.67 -15.42
CA TYR A 161 8.11 10.16 -14.10
C TYR A 161 7.22 10.65 -12.95
N THR A 162 6.49 11.76 -13.14
CA THR A 162 5.53 12.29 -12.16
C THR A 162 4.15 11.64 -12.22
N ASN A 163 3.90 10.69 -13.13
CA ASN A 163 2.61 9.99 -13.20
C ASN A 163 2.37 8.99 -12.07
N ALA A 164 3.32 8.84 -11.14
CA ALA A 164 3.24 7.97 -9.98
C ALA A 164 3.09 6.48 -10.35
N TYR A 165 2.86 5.65 -9.33
CA TYR A 165 2.48 4.24 -9.47
C TYR A 165 3.38 3.48 -10.46
N ARG A 166 2.78 2.57 -11.24
CA ARG A 166 3.45 1.69 -12.22
C ARG A 166 4.33 2.42 -13.24
N ILE A 167 4.00 3.65 -13.60
CA ILE A 167 4.78 4.45 -14.56
C ILE A 167 6.12 4.82 -13.93
N THR A 168 6.06 5.44 -12.76
CA THR A 168 7.26 5.77 -11.97
C THR A 168 8.01 4.51 -11.60
N ALA A 169 7.32 3.44 -11.18
CA ALA A 169 7.94 2.17 -10.80
C ALA A 169 8.77 1.54 -11.94
N ARG A 170 8.29 1.60 -13.20
CA ARG A 170 9.07 1.11 -14.35
C ARG A 170 10.33 1.94 -14.59
N PHE A 171 10.25 3.25 -14.39
CA PHE A 171 11.42 4.12 -14.45
C PHE A 171 12.40 3.84 -13.32
N LEU A 172 11.92 3.66 -12.08
CA LEU A 172 12.75 3.24 -10.94
C LEU A 172 13.43 1.89 -11.19
N LEU A 173 12.72 0.93 -11.79
CA LEU A 173 13.31 -0.36 -12.19
C LEU A 173 14.44 -0.18 -13.21
N TRP A 174 14.27 0.69 -14.19
CA TRP A 174 15.31 1.01 -15.15
C TRP A 174 16.53 1.67 -14.48
N LEU A 175 16.30 2.60 -13.55
CA LEU A 175 17.36 3.25 -12.79
C LEU A 175 18.18 2.24 -11.99
N GLU A 176 17.52 1.34 -11.27
CA GLU A 176 18.15 0.26 -10.50
C GLU A 176 18.99 -0.66 -11.38
N LYS A 177 18.50 -0.99 -12.59
CA LYS A 177 19.17 -1.94 -13.48
C LYS A 177 20.32 -1.34 -14.27
N TYR A 178 20.20 -0.09 -14.72
CA TYR A 178 21.10 0.47 -15.74
C TYR A 178 21.84 1.74 -15.32
N VAL A 179 21.41 2.40 -14.25
CA VAL A 179 22.04 3.66 -13.81
C VAL A 179 22.80 3.44 -12.50
N LYS A 180 22.10 3.02 -11.44
CA LYS A 180 22.69 2.85 -10.13
C LYS A 180 21.87 1.89 -9.27
N PRO A 181 22.36 0.65 -9.06
CA PRO A 181 21.79 -0.24 -8.07
C PRO A 181 21.76 0.39 -6.67
N GLY A 182 20.65 0.23 -5.95
CA GLY A 182 20.42 0.78 -4.61
C GLY A 182 19.94 2.23 -4.58
N LEU A 183 19.67 2.85 -5.74
CA LEU A 183 19.18 4.23 -5.79
C LEU A 183 17.80 4.37 -5.14
N VAL A 184 16.87 3.44 -5.34
CA VAL A 184 15.53 3.47 -4.75
C VAL A 184 15.61 3.45 -3.22
N LYS A 185 16.47 2.60 -2.64
CA LYS A 185 16.70 2.60 -1.19
C LYS A 185 17.28 3.92 -0.69
N THR A 186 18.17 4.53 -1.46
CA THR A 186 18.73 5.85 -1.14
C THR A 186 17.66 6.94 -1.15
N LEU A 187 16.75 6.91 -2.12
CA LEU A 187 15.65 7.87 -2.23
C LEU A 187 14.60 7.68 -1.12
N ASP A 188 14.25 6.42 -0.81
CA ASP A 188 13.38 6.06 0.31
C ASP A 188 13.93 6.58 1.64
N ASP A 189 15.22 6.29 1.94
CA ASP A 189 15.85 6.76 3.16
C ASP A 189 15.91 8.29 3.23
N ALA A 190 16.21 8.97 2.12
CA ALA A 190 16.24 10.42 2.07
C ALA A 190 14.86 11.05 2.33
N MET A 191 13.78 10.47 1.81
CA MET A 191 12.42 10.91 2.11
C MET A 191 12.06 10.61 3.58
N ARG A 192 12.33 9.40 4.05
CA ARG A 192 12.06 8.99 5.44
C ARG A 192 12.80 9.85 6.47
N THR A 193 14.03 10.25 6.17
CA THR A 193 14.85 11.12 7.04
C THR A 193 14.63 12.61 6.79
N LYS A 194 13.71 12.98 5.87
CA LYS A 194 13.41 14.37 5.49
C LYS A 194 14.62 15.15 4.99
N THR A 195 15.53 14.46 4.30
CA THR A 195 16.75 15.03 3.69
C THR A 195 16.68 15.06 2.17
N TYR A 196 15.58 14.57 1.58
CA TYR A 196 15.34 14.65 0.14
C TYR A 196 15.36 16.10 -0.35
N THR A 197 16.09 16.34 -1.44
CA THR A 197 16.05 17.56 -2.25
C THR A 197 16.18 17.17 -3.71
N ASP A 198 15.72 18.01 -4.65
CA ASP A 198 15.80 17.69 -6.09
C ASP A 198 17.25 17.47 -6.57
N GLY A 199 18.23 18.04 -5.88
CA GLY A 199 19.66 17.82 -6.16
C GLY A 199 20.15 16.38 -5.90
N ILE A 200 19.36 15.54 -5.21
CA ILE A 200 19.75 14.16 -4.91
C ILE A 200 19.96 13.34 -6.19
N TRP A 201 19.19 13.59 -7.25
CA TRP A 201 19.31 12.88 -8.52
C TRP A 201 20.68 13.10 -9.14
N SER A 202 21.09 14.36 -9.31
CA SER A 202 22.41 14.72 -9.83
C SER A 202 23.53 14.25 -8.89
N LYS A 203 23.36 14.38 -7.57
CA LYS A 203 24.35 13.91 -6.59
C LYS A 203 24.59 12.41 -6.67
N GLN A 204 23.54 11.61 -6.87
CA GLN A 204 23.65 10.16 -6.87
C GLN A 204 24.06 9.58 -8.23
N THR A 205 23.71 10.24 -9.33
CA THR A 205 23.82 9.68 -10.69
C THR A 205 24.70 10.51 -11.65
N GLY A 206 25.06 11.73 -11.27
CA GLY A 206 25.71 12.70 -12.16
C GLY A 206 24.79 13.33 -13.21
N LYS A 207 23.47 13.04 -13.19
CA LYS A 207 22.48 13.53 -14.15
C LYS A 207 21.26 14.13 -13.45
N SER A 208 20.64 15.13 -14.07
CA SER A 208 19.35 15.64 -13.57
C SER A 208 18.25 14.59 -13.72
N LEU A 209 17.15 14.74 -12.97
CA LEU A 209 15.99 13.85 -13.09
C LEU A 209 15.41 13.86 -14.52
N ASP A 210 15.38 15.02 -15.17
CA ASP A 210 14.89 15.16 -16.55
C ASP A 210 15.81 14.46 -17.55
N ASP A 211 17.13 14.57 -17.41
CA ASP A 211 18.08 13.86 -18.27
C ASP A 211 17.94 12.34 -18.12
N LEU A 212 17.74 11.86 -16.89
CA LEU A 212 17.51 10.44 -16.62
C LEU A 212 16.23 9.96 -17.29
N TRP A 213 15.13 10.73 -17.19
CA TRP A 213 13.88 10.39 -17.86
C TRP A 213 14.00 10.38 -19.37
N GLN A 214 14.62 11.39 -19.97
CA GLN A 214 14.84 11.45 -21.42
C GLN A 214 15.66 10.25 -21.91
N THR A 215 16.69 9.86 -21.14
CA THR A 215 17.50 8.67 -21.43
C THR A 215 16.65 7.39 -21.36
N TYR A 216 15.86 7.22 -20.29
CA TYR A 216 14.94 6.10 -20.14
C TYR A 216 13.94 6.03 -21.30
N ALA A 217 13.28 7.14 -21.63
CA ALA A 217 12.31 7.25 -22.71
C ALA A 217 12.92 6.85 -24.06
N ALA A 218 14.12 7.33 -24.37
CA ALA A 218 14.82 7.03 -25.62
C ALA A 218 15.24 5.55 -25.73
N GLN A 219 15.57 4.89 -24.61
CA GLN A 219 15.89 3.47 -24.59
C GLN A 219 14.63 2.59 -24.63
N ALA A 220 13.61 2.94 -23.83
CA ALA A 220 12.37 2.19 -23.74
C ALA A 220 11.51 2.27 -25.01
N ALA A 221 11.67 3.31 -25.82
CA ALA A 221 11.02 3.41 -27.13
C ALA A 221 11.62 2.47 -28.19
N LYS A 222 12.80 1.88 -27.93
CA LYS A 222 13.50 0.97 -28.85
C LYS A 222 13.37 -0.51 -28.48
N SER A 223 12.75 -0.81 -27.34
CA SER A 223 12.57 -2.16 -26.78
C SER A 223 11.14 -2.63 -26.93
#